data_AF-A0A8S2AYE5-F1
#
_entry.id   AF-A0A8S2AYE5-F1
#
_cell.length_a   1.000
_cell.length_b   1.000
_cell.length_c   1.000
_cell.angle_alpha   90.00
_cell.angle_beta   90.00
_cell.angle_gamma   90.00
#
_symmetry.space_group_name_H-M   'P 1'
#
loop_
_entity.id
_entity.type
_entity.pdbx_description
1 polymer ?
#
loop_
_entity_poly.entity_id
_entity_poly.type
_entity_poly.pdbx_seq_one_letter_code
_entity_poly.pdbx_strand_id
1 'polypeptide(L)'
;MNTIPNVLLTDIVRRVGKHGFRELCPLIAAGPATKAIAFADEVLQDADIDEFIFVSRLCLENSRYRPFLLKCVAAGNVTANYVEGLRLAVQTGPSQRALDLIASATDEVIYAHFALGAFLICCGAFDHDMEVFFAFFRSVGTIEEAVGVAEMVIHQIADMGILPSGLYDNTLRFGGLPHCVLNNFSLLHLCPKCFAFHYASRIQAMC
;
A
#
# COMPACT_ATOMS: atom_id res chain seq x y z
N MET A 1 -11.44 -43.42 9.55
CA MET A 1 -11.61 -42.26 8.64
C MET A 1 -10.22 -41.74 8.32
N ASN A 2 -9.82 -41.77 7.04
CA ASN A 2 -8.53 -41.22 6.61
C ASN A 2 -8.64 -39.71 6.56
N THR A 3 -8.26 -39.05 7.65
CA THR A 3 -8.14 -37.59 7.69
C THR A 3 -6.91 -37.16 6.91
N ILE A 4 -7.06 -36.19 6.00
CA ILE A 4 -5.94 -35.53 5.34
C ILE A 4 -5.01 -34.98 6.45
N PRO A 5 -3.69 -35.25 6.42
CA PRO A 5 -2.75 -34.67 7.36
C PRO A 5 -2.85 -33.13 7.39
N ASN A 6 -2.82 -32.54 8.58
CA ASN A 6 -3.00 -31.09 8.74
C ASN A 6 -2.03 -30.27 7.88
N VAL A 7 -0.77 -30.71 7.73
CA VAL A 7 0.23 -30.03 6.88
C VAL A 7 -0.22 -29.97 5.42
N LEU A 8 -0.77 -31.06 4.89
CA LEU A 8 -1.28 -31.10 3.51
C LEU A 8 -2.55 -30.25 3.37
N LEU A 9 -3.42 -30.27 4.39
CA LEU A 9 -4.60 -29.43 4.40
C LEU A 9 -4.23 -27.94 4.44
N THR A 10 -3.25 -27.55 5.25
CA THR A 10 -2.72 -26.17 5.28
C THR A 10 -2.15 -25.75 3.93
N ASP A 11 -1.36 -26.61 3.27
CA ASP A 11 -0.83 -26.29 1.93
C ASP A 11 -1.95 -26.10 0.89
N ILE A 12 -2.98 -26.94 0.92
CA ILE A 12 -4.16 -26.79 0.06
C ILE A 12 -4.85 -25.45 0.32
N VAL A 13 -5.14 -25.12 1.59
CA VAL A 13 -5.81 -23.87 1.97
C VAL A 13 -4.96 -22.65 1.61
N ARG A 14 -3.64 -22.71 1.80
CA ARG A 14 -2.69 -21.67 1.40
C ARG A 14 -2.76 -21.41 -0.11
N ARG A 15 -2.78 -22.46 -0.94
CA ARG A 15 -2.92 -22.32 -2.40
C ARG A 15 -4.28 -21.74 -2.79
N VAL A 16 -5.35 -22.11 -2.10
CA VAL A 16 -6.67 -21.49 -2.30
C VAL A 16 -6.61 -20.00 -1.97
N GLY A 17 -5.97 -19.61 -0.86
CA GLY A 17 -5.78 -18.21 -0.48
C GLY A 17 -4.99 -17.39 -1.51
N LYS A 18 -4.05 -18.00 -2.23
CA LYS A 18 -3.30 -17.36 -3.33
C LYS A 18 -4.13 -17.01 -4.56
N HIS A 19 -5.33 -17.56 -4.69
CA HIS A 19 -6.27 -17.19 -5.77
C HIS A 19 -7.19 -16.02 -5.37
N GLY A 20 -7.12 -15.59 -4.12
CA GLY A 20 -7.92 -14.49 -3.58
C GLY A 20 -8.44 -14.83 -2.20
N PHE A 21 -8.37 -13.87 -1.28
CA PHE A 21 -8.78 -14.08 0.11
C PHE A 21 -10.26 -14.44 0.28
N ARG A 22 -11.12 -14.09 -0.69
CA ARG A 22 -12.53 -14.48 -0.70
C ARG A 22 -12.72 -15.99 -0.83
N GLU A 23 -11.80 -16.68 -1.50
CA GLU A 23 -11.83 -18.14 -1.64
C GLU A 23 -11.62 -18.87 -0.31
N LEU A 24 -11.11 -18.17 0.72
CA LEU A 24 -11.02 -18.69 2.07
C LEU A 24 -12.37 -18.69 2.82
N CYS A 25 -13.36 -17.92 2.36
CA CYS A 25 -14.66 -17.78 3.06
C CYS A 25 -15.40 -19.10 3.26
N PRO A 26 -15.55 -19.98 2.25
CA PRO A 26 -16.17 -21.30 2.44
C PRO A 26 -15.41 -22.15 3.48
N LEU A 27 -14.08 -22.09 3.48
CA LEU A 27 -13.23 -22.84 4.42
C LEU A 27 -13.37 -22.32 5.85
N ILE A 28 -13.46 -21.00 6.01
CA ILE A 28 -13.74 -20.35 7.30
C ILE A 28 -15.13 -20.74 7.82
N ALA A 29 -16.12 -20.88 6.93
CA ALA A 29 -17.49 -21.24 7.27
C ALA A 29 -17.67 -22.75 7.54
N ALA A 30 -16.82 -23.60 6.98
CA ALA A 30 -16.95 -25.06 7.06
C ALA A 30 -16.82 -25.63 8.48
N GLY A 31 -16.08 -24.96 9.39
CA GLY A 31 -16.01 -25.35 10.79
C GLY A 31 -14.77 -24.83 11.52
N PRO A 32 -14.66 -25.07 12.84
CA PRO A 32 -13.57 -24.53 13.67
C PRO A 32 -12.17 -24.97 13.23
N ALA A 33 -12.01 -26.22 12.79
CA ALA A 33 -10.72 -26.75 12.36
C ALA A 33 -10.22 -26.11 11.05
N THR A 34 -11.07 -26.04 10.02
CA THR A 34 -10.73 -25.41 8.75
C THR A 34 -10.60 -23.89 8.89
N LYS A 35 -11.38 -23.28 9.77
CA LYS A 35 -11.21 -21.87 10.16
C LYS A 35 -9.84 -21.62 10.78
N ALA A 36 -9.40 -22.47 11.71
CA ALA A 36 -8.07 -22.33 12.31
C ALA A 36 -6.96 -22.41 11.25
N ILE A 37 -7.08 -23.34 10.29
CA ILE A 37 -6.13 -23.47 9.18
C ILE A 37 -6.16 -22.24 8.26
N ALA A 38 -7.34 -21.74 7.89
CA ALA A 38 -7.48 -20.54 7.05
C ALA A 38 -6.92 -19.27 7.70
N PHE A 39 -6.73 -19.27 9.02
CA PHE A 39 -6.10 -18.20 9.79
C PHE A 39 -4.70 -18.55 10.29
N ALA A 40 -4.06 -19.59 9.78
CA ALA A 40 -2.65 -19.88 10.06
C ALA A 40 -1.76 -18.81 9.39
N ASP A 41 -0.66 -18.44 10.04
CA ASP A 41 0.23 -17.38 9.56
C ASP A 41 0.74 -17.67 8.13
N GLU A 42 1.10 -18.92 7.84
CA GLU A 42 1.56 -19.37 6.51
C GLU A 42 0.52 -19.15 5.40
N VAL A 43 -0.78 -19.20 5.75
CA VAL A 43 -1.88 -18.98 4.81
C VAL A 43 -2.10 -17.48 4.64
N LEU A 44 -2.12 -16.73 5.74
CA LEU A 44 -2.37 -15.29 5.75
C LEU A 44 -1.22 -14.50 5.10
N GLN A 45 0.02 -14.90 5.34
CA GLN A 45 1.21 -14.32 4.76
C GLN A 45 1.18 -14.39 3.22
N ASP A 46 0.67 -15.50 2.68
CA ASP A 46 0.63 -15.81 1.25
C ASP A 46 -0.71 -15.51 0.58
N ALA A 47 -1.72 -15.09 1.33
CA ALA A 47 -3.05 -14.83 0.78
C ALA A 47 -2.99 -13.67 -0.22
N ASP A 48 -3.58 -13.88 -1.39
CA ASP A 48 -3.80 -12.80 -2.36
C ASP A 48 -4.92 -11.90 -1.84
N ILE A 49 -4.55 -10.66 -1.53
CA ILE A 49 -5.44 -9.61 -1.03
C ILE A 49 -5.37 -8.37 -1.92
N ASP A 50 -5.00 -8.51 -3.20
CA ASP A 50 -4.88 -7.39 -4.13
C ASP A 50 -6.20 -6.62 -4.30
N GLU A 51 -7.35 -7.22 -4.02
CA GLU A 51 -8.61 -6.49 -3.98
C GLU A 51 -8.58 -5.29 -3.01
N PHE A 52 -7.77 -5.32 -1.94
CA PHE A 52 -7.60 -4.17 -1.05
C PHE A 52 -6.78 -3.03 -1.70
N ILE A 53 -5.94 -3.32 -2.70
CA ILE A 53 -5.25 -2.32 -3.52
C ILE A 53 -6.26 -1.63 -4.45
N PHE A 54 -7.19 -2.38 -5.05
CA PHE A 54 -8.13 -1.84 -6.04
C PHE A 54 -9.45 -1.33 -5.44
N VAL A 55 -9.77 -1.73 -4.21
CA VAL A 55 -10.97 -1.33 -3.46
C VAL A 55 -10.53 -0.94 -2.05
N SER A 56 -9.80 0.16 -1.94
CA SER A 56 -9.13 0.59 -0.71
C SER A 56 -10.09 0.84 0.45
N ARG A 57 -11.35 1.19 0.21
CA ARG A 57 -12.38 1.25 1.27
C ARG A 57 -12.53 -0.04 2.09
N LEU A 58 -12.08 -1.19 1.57
CA LEU A 58 -12.08 -2.45 2.31
C LEU A 58 -11.15 -2.42 3.54
N CYS A 59 -10.16 -1.53 3.58
CA CYS A 59 -9.22 -1.41 4.70
C CYS A 59 -9.71 -0.49 5.84
N LEU A 60 -10.84 0.19 5.68
CA LEU A 60 -11.36 1.15 6.66
C LEU A 60 -11.86 0.46 7.94
N GLU A 61 -11.89 1.20 9.05
CA GLU A 61 -12.24 0.65 10.37
C GLU A 61 -13.66 0.08 10.44
N ASN A 62 -14.59 0.59 9.62
CA ASN A 62 -15.96 0.11 9.53
C ASN A 62 -16.14 -1.07 8.55
N SER A 63 -15.09 -1.47 7.82
CA SER A 63 -15.16 -2.59 6.90
C SER A 63 -15.24 -3.92 7.63
N ARG A 64 -16.17 -4.79 7.20
CA ARG A 64 -16.26 -6.16 7.71
C ARG A 64 -15.00 -7.00 7.45
N TYR A 65 -14.16 -6.59 6.49
CA TYR A 65 -12.93 -7.27 6.12
C TYR A 65 -11.70 -6.75 6.89
N ARG A 66 -11.85 -5.65 7.63
CA ARG A 66 -10.79 -5.06 8.47
C ARG A 66 -10.12 -6.08 9.40
N PRO A 67 -10.85 -6.96 10.12
CA PRO A 67 -10.22 -7.94 10.99
C PRO A 67 -9.37 -8.98 10.23
N PHE A 68 -9.74 -9.30 8.98
CA PHE A 68 -8.96 -10.20 8.15
C PHE A 68 -7.65 -9.53 7.69
N LEU A 69 -7.73 -8.29 7.21
CA LEU A 69 -6.56 -7.49 6.83
C LEU A 69 -5.56 -7.38 7.98
N LEU A 70 -6.03 -7.04 9.19
CA LEU A 70 -5.14 -6.90 10.36
C LEU A 70 -4.43 -8.20 10.75
N LYS A 71 -5.07 -9.35 10.52
CA LYS A 71 -4.39 -10.65 10.70
C LYS A 71 -3.33 -10.89 9.63
N CYS A 72 -3.57 -10.46 8.39
CA CYS A 72 -2.56 -10.53 7.33
C CYS A 72 -1.35 -9.63 7.64
N VAL A 73 -1.59 -8.42 8.17
CA VAL A 73 -0.52 -7.54 8.66
C VAL A 73 0.28 -8.22 9.78
N ALA A 74 -0.40 -8.83 10.75
CA ALA A 74 0.26 -9.55 11.85
C ALA A 74 1.08 -10.76 11.37
N ALA A 75 0.64 -11.43 10.30
CA ALA A 75 1.35 -12.53 9.65
C ALA A 75 2.47 -12.08 8.69
N GLY A 76 2.67 -10.76 8.49
CA GLY A 76 3.70 -10.23 7.61
C GLY A 76 3.38 -10.33 6.11
N ASN A 77 2.10 -10.33 5.73
CA ASN A 77 1.70 -10.24 4.33
C ASN A 77 2.11 -8.88 3.75
N VAL A 78 2.87 -8.89 2.66
CA VAL A 78 3.50 -7.69 2.09
C VAL A 78 2.47 -6.69 1.55
N THR A 79 1.46 -7.18 0.82
CA THR A 79 0.33 -6.35 0.35
C THR A 79 -0.44 -5.76 1.53
N ALA A 80 -0.59 -6.50 2.63
CA ALA A 80 -1.33 -6.04 3.80
C ALA A 80 -0.60 -4.90 4.51
N ASN A 81 0.73 -5.03 4.63
CA ASN A 81 1.58 -3.98 5.18
C ASN A 81 1.46 -2.71 4.37
N TYR A 82 1.55 -2.81 3.04
CA TYR A 82 1.35 -1.68 2.16
C TYR A 82 0.00 -0.99 2.38
N VAL A 83 -1.11 -1.75 2.30
CA VAL A 83 -2.47 -1.22 2.43
C VAL A 83 -2.68 -0.55 3.79
N GLU A 84 -2.25 -1.19 4.88
CA GLU A 84 -2.41 -0.62 6.21
C GLU A 84 -1.51 0.59 6.45
N GLY A 85 -0.27 0.55 5.95
CA GLY A 85 0.66 1.66 6.00
C GLY A 85 0.09 2.88 5.28
N LEU A 86 -0.43 2.70 4.05
CA LEU A 86 -1.09 3.76 3.29
C LEU A 86 -2.28 4.35 4.05
N ARG A 87 -3.15 3.49 4.60
CA ARG A 87 -4.31 3.93 5.39
C ARG A 87 -3.88 4.77 6.59
N LEU A 88 -2.89 4.32 7.36
CA LEU A 88 -2.39 5.07 8.50
C LEU A 88 -1.82 6.44 8.09
N ALA A 89 -1.06 6.48 6.99
CA ALA A 89 -0.49 7.73 6.49
C ALA A 89 -1.56 8.76 6.13
N VAL A 90 -2.70 8.35 5.56
CA VAL A 90 -3.74 9.28 5.10
C VAL A 90 -4.87 9.53 6.09
N GLN A 91 -5.10 8.61 7.04
CA GLN A 91 -6.15 8.76 8.05
C GLN A 91 -5.62 9.32 9.38
N THR A 92 -4.33 9.18 9.66
CA THR A 92 -3.70 9.61 10.93
C THR A 92 -2.61 10.65 10.71
N GLY A 93 -2.02 10.72 9.51
CA GLY A 93 -0.94 11.66 9.18
C GLY A 93 0.46 11.08 9.42
N PRO A 94 1.48 11.93 9.61
CA PRO A 94 2.87 11.52 9.77
C PRO A 94 3.06 10.48 10.88
N SER A 95 3.55 9.30 10.54
CA SER A 95 3.75 8.19 11.48
C SER A 95 4.89 7.29 11.04
N GLN A 96 5.87 7.08 11.92
CA GLN A 96 6.97 6.14 11.67
C GLN A 96 6.44 4.74 11.35
N ARG A 97 5.42 4.29 12.09
CA ARG A 97 4.78 2.99 11.85
C ARG A 97 4.17 2.90 10.44
N ALA A 98 3.56 3.97 9.95
CA ALA A 98 3.00 3.99 8.61
C ALA A 98 4.11 3.85 7.56
N LEU A 99 5.20 4.61 7.72
CA LEU A 99 6.37 4.56 6.83
C LEU A 99 7.06 3.19 6.88
N ASP A 100 7.25 2.60 8.06
CA ASP A 100 7.88 1.28 8.21
C ASP A 100 7.07 0.18 7.50
N LEU A 101 5.74 0.23 7.61
CA LEU A 101 4.85 -0.71 6.93
C LEU A 101 4.94 -0.57 5.41
N ILE A 102 4.89 0.66 4.88
CA ILE A 102 5.03 0.91 3.44
C ILE A 102 6.43 0.48 2.97
N ALA A 103 7.48 0.83 3.73
CA ALA A 103 8.87 0.50 3.42
C ALA A 103 9.10 -1.01 3.36
N SER A 104 8.45 -1.79 4.24
CA SER A 104 8.56 -3.26 4.21
C SER A 104 8.00 -3.91 2.94
N ALA A 105 7.26 -3.15 2.12
CA ALA A 105 6.58 -3.65 0.93
C ALA A 105 7.15 -3.12 -0.40
N THR A 106 8.20 -2.29 -0.37
CA THR A 106 8.71 -1.63 -1.58
C THR A 106 9.29 -2.60 -2.61
N ASP A 107 9.85 -3.72 -2.17
CA ASP A 107 10.51 -4.69 -3.06
C ASP A 107 9.51 -5.50 -3.90
N GLU A 108 8.28 -5.67 -3.42
CA GLU A 108 7.26 -6.51 -4.07
C GLU A 108 6.06 -5.72 -4.58
N VAL A 109 5.74 -4.57 -3.96
CA VAL A 109 4.58 -3.74 -4.30
C VAL A 109 5.04 -2.40 -4.86
N ILE A 110 4.94 -2.24 -6.18
CA ILE A 110 5.38 -1.01 -6.86
C ILE A 110 4.70 0.27 -6.33
N TYR A 111 3.43 0.15 -5.94
CA TYR A 111 2.67 1.24 -5.33
C TYR A 111 3.23 1.66 -3.97
N ALA A 112 3.82 0.73 -3.22
CA ALA A 112 4.49 1.02 -1.95
C ALA A 112 5.76 1.83 -2.17
N HIS A 113 6.54 1.52 -3.21
CA HIS A 113 7.75 2.26 -3.58
C HIS A 113 7.44 3.74 -3.86
N PHE A 114 6.43 3.99 -4.69
CA PHE A 114 5.97 5.36 -4.96
C PHE A 114 5.42 6.04 -3.70
N ALA A 115 4.53 5.36 -2.96
CA ALA A 115 3.90 5.94 -1.77
C ALA A 115 4.94 6.31 -0.70
N LEU A 116 5.95 5.47 -0.47
CA LEU A 116 7.03 5.75 0.48
C LEU A 116 7.75 7.04 0.12
N GLY A 117 8.19 7.17 -1.13
CA GLY A 117 8.88 8.37 -1.59
C GLY A 117 8.03 9.62 -1.39
N ALA A 118 6.75 9.57 -1.76
CA ALA A 118 5.85 10.70 -1.63
C ALA A 118 5.60 11.10 -0.17
N PHE A 119 5.36 10.12 0.73
CA PHE A 119 5.15 10.42 2.15
C PHE A 119 6.43 10.86 2.86
N LEU A 120 7.62 10.41 2.44
CA LEU A 120 8.88 10.93 2.97
C LEU A 120 9.04 12.43 2.66
N ILE A 121 8.65 12.88 1.46
CA ILE A 121 8.60 14.30 1.11
C ILE A 121 7.57 15.04 1.97
N CYS A 122 6.35 14.49 2.12
CA CYS A 122 5.32 15.08 2.97
C CYS A 122 5.75 15.18 4.45
N CYS A 123 6.61 14.27 4.91
CA CYS A 123 7.21 14.30 6.26
C CYS A 123 8.46 15.21 6.35
N GLY A 124 8.97 15.72 5.24
CA GLY A 124 10.13 16.60 5.17
C GLY A 124 11.48 15.90 5.35
N ALA A 125 11.56 14.59 5.07
CA ALA A 125 12.78 13.78 5.16
C ALA A 125 13.66 13.92 3.89
N PHE A 126 14.22 15.12 3.68
CA PHE A 126 14.81 15.56 2.40
C PHE A 126 16.11 14.88 1.95
N ASP A 127 16.86 14.21 2.85
CA ASP A 127 18.12 13.56 2.44
C ASP A 127 17.90 12.15 1.87
N HIS A 128 16.77 11.51 2.19
CA HIS A 128 16.48 10.11 1.83
C HIS A 128 15.37 9.98 0.75
N ASP A 129 14.65 11.07 0.45
CA ASP A 129 13.45 11.06 -0.39
C ASP A 129 13.75 10.86 -1.90
N MET A 130 14.74 11.55 -2.43
CA MET A 130 15.08 11.51 -3.85
C MET A 130 15.73 10.18 -4.24
N GLU A 131 16.46 9.53 -3.32
CA GLU A 131 17.02 8.20 -3.55
C GLU A 131 15.92 7.16 -3.78
N VAL A 132 14.86 7.21 -2.96
CA VAL A 132 13.67 6.34 -3.10
C VAL A 132 12.98 6.61 -4.43
N PHE A 133 12.77 7.87 -4.82
CA PHE A 133 12.20 8.18 -6.14
C PHE A 133 13.09 7.71 -7.30
N PHE A 134 14.41 7.88 -7.21
CA PHE A 134 15.31 7.38 -8.25
C PHE A 134 15.30 5.85 -8.34
N ALA A 135 15.18 5.15 -7.21
CA ALA A 135 14.99 3.71 -7.19
C ALA A 135 13.67 3.30 -7.85
N PHE A 136 12.57 3.98 -7.51
CA PHE A 136 11.28 3.81 -8.15
C PHE A 136 11.36 4.03 -9.68
N PHE A 137 11.98 5.13 -10.14
CA PHE A 137 12.15 5.40 -11.58
C PHE A 137 13.04 4.37 -12.30
N ARG A 138 13.92 3.66 -11.60
CA ARG A 138 14.67 2.53 -12.19
C ARG A 138 13.84 1.25 -12.27
N SER A 139 12.83 1.11 -11.40
CA SER A 139 11.93 -0.05 -11.38
C SER A 139 10.81 0.03 -12.42
N VAL A 140 10.43 1.24 -12.83
CA VAL A 140 9.48 1.47 -13.93
C VAL A 140 10.22 1.78 -15.22
N GLY A 141 9.75 1.25 -16.35
CA GLY A 141 10.41 1.37 -17.64
C GLY A 141 10.18 2.73 -18.33
N THR A 142 9.08 3.40 -18.02
CA THR A 142 8.70 4.68 -18.65
C THR A 142 8.02 5.67 -17.69
N ILE A 143 7.92 6.94 -18.10
CA ILE A 143 7.20 7.97 -17.33
C ILE A 143 5.69 7.73 -17.33
N GLU A 144 5.13 7.14 -18.39
CA GLU A 144 3.72 6.75 -18.46
C GLU A 144 3.39 5.69 -17.41
N GLU A 145 4.27 4.69 -17.23
CA GLU A 145 4.13 3.69 -16.19
C GLU A 145 4.22 4.32 -14.79
N ALA A 146 5.19 5.23 -14.59
CA ALA A 146 5.31 5.98 -13.34
C ALA A 146 4.03 6.76 -12.99
N VAL A 147 3.45 7.46 -13.98
CA VAL A 147 2.16 8.16 -13.84
C VAL A 147 1.04 7.17 -13.54
N GLY A 148 1.00 6.01 -14.20
CA GLY A 148 0.01 4.97 -13.92
C GLY A 148 0.04 4.48 -12.47
N VAL A 149 1.23 4.21 -11.94
CA VAL A 149 1.43 3.84 -10.52
C VAL A 149 0.99 4.97 -9.61
N ALA A 150 1.40 6.20 -9.90
CA ALA A 150 1.08 7.36 -9.07
C ALA A 150 -0.42 7.67 -9.03
N GLU A 151 -1.10 7.66 -10.18
CA GLU A 151 -2.56 7.86 -10.24
C GLU A 151 -3.31 6.73 -9.52
N MET A 152 -2.82 5.49 -9.57
CA MET A 152 -3.41 4.40 -8.78
C MET A 152 -3.32 4.70 -7.28
N VAL A 153 -2.17 5.18 -6.79
CA VAL A 153 -2.04 5.57 -5.38
C VAL A 153 -2.95 6.74 -5.02
N ILE A 154 -3.06 7.76 -5.89
CA ILE A 154 -4.03 8.84 -5.67
C ILE A 154 -5.47 8.32 -5.60
N HIS A 155 -5.82 7.37 -6.48
CA HIS A 155 -7.15 6.76 -6.47
C HIS A 155 -7.42 6.00 -5.17
N GLN A 156 -6.45 5.24 -4.67
CA GLN A 156 -6.56 4.54 -3.39
C GLN A 156 -6.78 5.50 -2.23
N ILE A 157 -6.00 6.59 -2.18
CA ILE A 157 -6.14 7.62 -1.14
C ILE A 157 -7.55 8.22 -1.20
N ALA A 158 -8.05 8.53 -2.40
CA ALA A 158 -9.41 9.06 -2.57
C ALA A 158 -10.50 8.04 -2.18
N ASP A 159 -10.30 6.74 -2.44
CA ASP A 159 -11.27 5.68 -2.09
C ASP A 159 -11.28 5.36 -0.58
N MET A 160 -10.24 5.77 0.17
CA MET A 160 -10.22 5.65 1.64
C MET A 160 -11.17 6.64 2.36
N GLY A 161 -12.00 7.38 1.62
CA GLY A 161 -13.15 8.10 2.16
C GLY A 161 -12.81 9.51 2.64
N ILE A 162 -13.43 9.94 3.75
CA ILE A 162 -13.20 11.29 4.30
C ILE A 162 -11.79 11.32 4.89
N LEU A 163 -10.95 12.16 4.31
CA LEU A 163 -9.58 12.38 4.77
C LEU A 163 -9.58 13.60 5.71
N PRO A 164 -8.93 13.53 6.88
CA PRO A 164 -8.62 14.73 7.65
C PRO A 164 -7.79 15.67 6.77
N SER A 165 -8.04 16.98 6.86
CA SER A 165 -7.31 18.00 6.11
C SER A 165 -6.16 18.60 6.92
N GLY A 166 -5.05 18.91 6.28
CA GLY A 166 -3.89 19.58 6.85
C GLY A 166 -2.97 18.67 7.67
N LEU A 167 -3.02 17.35 7.47
CA LEU A 167 -2.16 16.37 8.16
C LEU A 167 -0.68 16.63 7.90
N TYR A 168 -0.34 17.16 6.72
CA TYR A 168 1.04 17.38 6.28
C TYR A 168 1.42 18.86 6.04
N ASP A 169 0.53 19.82 6.35
CA ASP A 169 0.72 21.25 6.06
C ASP A 169 2.02 21.83 6.63
N ASN A 170 2.42 21.37 7.82
CA ASN A 170 3.58 21.90 8.54
C ASN A 170 4.84 21.02 8.40
N THR A 171 4.73 19.88 7.74
CA THR A 171 5.82 18.90 7.65
C THR A 171 6.40 18.78 6.26
N LEU A 172 5.66 19.16 5.22
CA LEU A 172 6.18 19.07 3.86
C LEU A 172 7.42 19.95 3.71
N ARG A 173 8.54 19.31 3.35
CA ARG A 173 9.76 20.02 2.96
C ARG A 173 10.28 19.42 1.67
N PHE A 174 10.37 20.28 0.67
CA PHE A 174 11.01 20.00 -0.59
C PHE A 174 12.01 21.14 -0.81
N GLY A 175 13.29 20.81 -1.08
CA GLY A 175 14.45 21.73 -1.07
C GLY A 175 14.45 22.79 -2.17
N GLY A 176 13.36 23.54 -2.30
CA GLY A 176 13.08 24.56 -3.30
C GLY A 176 12.06 24.10 -4.35
N LEU A 177 11.32 25.05 -4.93
CA LEU A 177 10.44 24.80 -6.06
C LEU A 177 11.26 24.31 -7.27
N PRO A 178 10.98 23.11 -7.81
CA PRO A 178 11.77 22.59 -8.93
C PRO A 178 11.44 23.34 -10.22
N HIS A 179 12.48 23.84 -10.89
CA HIS A 179 12.36 24.79 -12.01
C HIS A 179 11.50 24.32 -13.18
N CYS A 180 11.40 23.00 -13.46
CA CYS A 180 10.65 22.51 -14.62
C CYS A 180 9.14 22.44 -14.38
N VAL A 181 8.65 22.46 -13.12
CA VAL A 181 7.20 22.44 -12.83
C VAL A 181 6.49 23.65 -13.41
N LEU A 182 7.16 24.81 -13.45
CA LEU A 182 6.58 26.05 -13.97
C LEU A 182 6.55 26.11 -15.51
N ASN A 183 7.31 25.25 -16.20
CA ASN A 183 7.53 25.31 -17.64
C ASN A 183 6.90 24.14 -18.42
N ASN A 184 6.41 23.10 -17.74
CA ASN A 184 5.87 21.91 -18.38
C ASN A 184 4.34 21.88 -18.32
N PHE A 185 3.70 21.71 -19.48
CA PHE A 185 2.23 21.63 -19.61
C PHE A 185 1.66 20.21 -19.44
N SER A 186 2.52 19.17 -19.37
CA SER A 186 2.10 17.76 -19.30
C SER A 186 2.91 16.97 -18.27
N LEU A 187 2.24 16.07 -17.54
CA LEU A 187 2.84 15.14 -16.57
C LEU A 187 3.88 14.21 -17.21
N LEU A 188 3.71 13.88 -18.50
CA LEU A 188 4.60 12.99 -19.25
C LEU A 188 5.97 13.63 -19.59
N HIS A 189 6.14 14.91 -19.31
CA HIS A 189 7.39 15.63 -19.57
C HIS A 189 8.08 16.10 -18.29
N LEU A 190 7.59 15.67 -17.12
CA LEU A 190 8.21 16.01 -15.85
C LEU A 190 9.51 15.24 -15.67
N CYS A 191 10.56 15.95 -15.24
CA CYS A 191 11.74 15.27 -14.70
C CYS A 191 11.39 14.61 -13.35
N PRO A 192 12.17 13.63 -12.88
CA PRO A 192 11.90 12.90 -11.63
C PRO A 192 11.63 13.81 -10.42
N LYS A 193 12.38 14.91 -10.27
CA LYS A 193 12.18 15.88 -9.18
C LYS A 193 10.82 16.59 -9.27
N CYS A 194 10.42 16.98 -10.48
CA CYS A 194 9.15 17.67 -10.70
C CYS A 194 7.96 16.72 -10.52
N PHE A 195 8.13 15.46 -10.93
CA PHE A 195 7.16 14.40 -10.68
C PHE A 195 6.96 14.16 -9.18
N ALA A 196 8.06 13.99 -8.43
CA ALA A 196 8.02 13.78 -6.99
C ALA A 196 7.34 14.94 -6.25
N PHE A 197 7.73 16.19 -6.58
CA PHE A 197 7.10 17.38 -6.02
C PHE A 197 5.61 17.45 -6.35
N HIS A 198 5.23 17.25 -7.63
CA HIS A 198 3.85 17.33 -8.07
C HIS A 198 2.94 16.38 -7.28
N TYR A 199 3.34 15.11 -7.17
CA TYR A 199 2.52 14.11 -6.48
C TYR A 199 2.55 14.26 -4.96
N ALA A 200 3.68 14.63 -4.35
CA ALA A 200 3.73 14.91 -2.92
C ALA A 200 2.83 16.10 -2.55
N SER A 201 2.86 17.19 -3.33
CA SER A 201 1.94 18.32 -3.14
C SER A 201 0.48 17.94 -3.34
N ARG A 202 0.17 17.06 -4.30
CA ARG A 202 -1.19 16.57 -4.52
C ARG A 202 -1.69 15.72 -3.34
N ILE A 203 -0.83 14.85 -2.80
CA ILE A 203 -1.15 14.05 -1.60
C ILE A 203 -1.34 14.95 -0.38
N GLN A 204 -0.45 15.92 -0.15
CA GLN A 204 -0.62 16.91 0.91
C GLN A 204 -1.94 17.67 0.78
N ALA A 205 -2.34 18.07 -0.42
CA ALA A 205 -3.61 18.76 -0.62
C ALA A 205 -4.85 17.89 -0.34
N MET A 206 -4.71 16.56 -0.37
CA MET A 206 -5.76 15.61 -0.04
C MET A 206 -5.83 15.26 1.46
N CYS A 207 -4.71 15.38 2.17
CA CYS A 207 -4.50 14.91 3.55
C CYS A 207 -3.92 16.00 4.44
#